data_AF-A0A562TWZ5-F1
#
_entry.id   AF-A0A562TWZ5-F1
#
_cell.length_a   1.000
_cell.length_b   1.000
_cell.length_c   1.000
_cell.angle_alpha   90.00
_cell.angle_beta   90.00
_cell.angle_gamma   90.00
#
_symmetry.space_group_name_H-M   'P 1'
#
loop_
_entity.id
_entity.type
_entity.pdbx_description
1 polymer ?
#
loop_
_entity_poly.entity_id
_entity_poly.type
_entity_poly.pdbx_seq_one_letter_code
_entity_poly.pdbx_strand_id
1 'polypeptide(L)'
;MEISQEKAIKILHENCSLDWELSLYRDHIIVALPVAEGDFRTTYLNVKKQITKCIDEHFPDRNEELLFEIRNGSWNCGFKIKQAIG
;
A
#
# COMPACT_ATOMS: atom_id res chain seq x y z
N MET A 1 13.07 -7.56 -13.29
CA MET A 1 13.36 -6.32 -12.54
C MET A 1 12.17 -6.15 -11.61
N GLU A 2 12.34 -6.64 -10.39
CA GLU A 2 11.27 -7.06 -9.49
C GLU A 2 11.79 -6.83 -8.06
N ILE A 3 12.06 -5.57 -7.71
CA ILE A 3 12.81 -5.24 -6.47
C ILE A 3 12.08 -4.19 -5.63
N SER A 4 11.49 -3.17 -6.25
CA SER A 4 10.86 -2.06 -5.52
C SER A 4 9.55 -2.44 -4.84
N GLN A 5 8.69 -3.23 -5.51
CA GLN A 5 7.39 -3.60 -4.96
C GLN A 5 7.51 -4.65 -3.86
N GLU A 6 8.36 -5.67 -4.04
CA GLU A 6 8.63 -6.66 -3.00
C GLU A 6 9.25 -6.01 -1.75
N LYS A 7 10.18 -5.06 -1.95
CA LYS A 7 10.75 -4.29 -0.85
C LYS A 7 9.69 -3.44 -0.15
N ALA A 8 8.78 -2.81 -0.90
CA ALA A 8 7.67 -2.07 -0.32
C ALA A 8 6.73 -2.98 0.49
N ILE A 9 6.40 -4.19 0.00
CA ILE A 9 5.60 -5.17 0.75
C ILE A 9 6.30 -5.55 2.06
N LYS A 10 7.60 -5.86 2.01
CA LYS A 10 8.38 -6.19 3.20
C LYS A 10 8.34 -5.06 4.22
N ILE A 11 8.55 -3.81 3.77
CA ILE A 11 8.51 -2.64 4.64
C ILE A 11 7.14 -2.45 5.28
N LEU A 12 6.06 -2.62 4.51
CA LEU A 12 4.70 -2.50 5.02
C LEU A 12 4.39 -3.59 6.06
N HIS A 13 4.82 -4.82 5.80
CA HIS A 13 4.65 -5.93 6.73
C HIS A 13 5.44 -5.72 8.04
N GLU A 14 6.65 -5.17 7.96
CA GLU A 14 7.52 -4.98 9.12
C GLU A 14 7.19 -3.72 9.95
N ASN A 15 6.66 -2.65 9.33
CA ASN A 15 6.60 -1.32 9.97
C ASN A 15 5.20 -0.70 10.01
N CYS A 16 4.24 -1.18 9.22
CA CYS A 16 2.95 -0.50 9.04
C CYS A 16 1.78 -1.18 9.74
N SER A 17 1.49 -2.43 9.35
CA SER A 17 0.33 -3.14 9.84
C SER A 17 0.48 -4.64 9.60
N LEU A 18 0.28 -5.41 10.66
CA LEU A 18 0.32 -6.87 10.64
C LEU A 18 -1.02 -7.48 10.21
N ASP A 19 -2.08 -6.68 10.14
CA ASP A 19 -3.46 -7.14 9.88
C ASP A 19 -3.84 -7.03 8.39
N TRP A 20 -2.94 -6.53 7.54
CA TRP A 20 -3.17 -6.42 6.10
C TRP A 20 -2.62 -7.64 5.37
N GLU A 21 -3.42 -8.20 4.48
CA GLU A 21 -2.93 -9.19 3.52
C GLU A 21 -2.33 -8.44 2.32
N LEU A 22 -1.00 -8.55 2.19
CA LEU A 22 -0.23 -7.89 1.15
C LEU A 22 0.12 -8.88 0.06
N SER A 23 -0.13 -8.52 -1.20
CA SER A 23 0.25 -9.34 -2.35
C SER A 23 0.59 -8.49 -3.57
N LEU A 24 1.20 -9.11 -4.58
CA LEU A 24 1.44 -8.47 -5.87
C LEU A 24 0.43 -8.98 -6.90
N TYR A 25 -0.13 -8.06 -7.66
CA TYR A 25 -0.91 -8.37 -8.85
C TYR A 25 -0.50 -7.43 -9.97
N ARG A 26 0.19 -7.99 -10.98
CA ARG A 26 0.84 -7.21 -12.04
C ARG A 26 1.83 -6.20 -11.43
N ASP A 27 1.62 -4.92 -11.68
CA ASP A 27 2.40 -3.80 -11.21
C ASP A 27 1.87 -3.18 -9.90
N HIS A 28 0.76 -3.71 -9.35
CA HIS A 28 0.11 -3.18 -8.16
C HIS A 28 0.45 -4.00 -6.92
N ILE A 29 0.74 -3.30 -5.83
CA ILE A 29 0.73 -3.84 -4.48
C ILE A 29 -0.71 -3.85 -3.98
N ILE A 30 -1.26 -5.03 -3.79
CA ILE A 30 -2.60 -5.25 -3.27
C ILE A 30 -2.53 -5.21 -1.75
N VAL A 31 -3.40 -4.39 -1.15
CA VAL A 31 -3.61 -4.29 0.30
C VAL A 31 -5.03 -4.74 0.58
N ALA A 32 -5.19 -6.03 0.86
CA ALA A 32 -6.47 -6.62 1.23
C ALA A 32 -6.71 -6.43 2.73
N LEU A 33 -7.81 -5.77 3.05
CA LEU A 33 -8.27 -5.52 4.40
C LEU A 33 -9.28 -6.60 4.81
N PRO A 34 -9.32 -6.99 6.09
CA PRO A 34 -10.44 -7.78 6.60
C PRO A 34 -11.74 -7.06 6.28
N VAL A 35 -12.75 -7.81 5.83
CA VAL A 35 -14.04 -7.25 5.44
C VAL A 35 -14.63 -6.50 6.64
N ALA A 36 -14.68 -5.18 6.54
CA ALA A 36 -15.19 -4.32 7.60
C ALA A 36 -16.57 -3.78 7.17
N GLU A 37 -17.57 -3.95 8.03
CA GLU A 37 -18.84 -3.25 7.89
C GLU A 37 -18.62 -1.75 8.17
N GLY A 38 -18.68 -0.91 7.14
CA GLY A 38 -18.43 0.52 7.29
C GLY A 38 -18.26 1.27 5.97
N ASP A 39 -18.06 2.59 6.07
CA ASP A 39 -17.80 3.45 4.91
C ASP A 39 -16.41 3.15 4.31
N PHE A 40 -16.41 2.48 3.16
CA PHE A 40 -15.21 2.15 2.41
C PHE A 40 -14.35 3.39 2.12
N ARG A 41 -14.96 4.56 1.89
CA ARG A 41 -14.21 5.79 1.57
C ARG A 41 -13.33 6.23 2.73
N THR A 42 -13.87 6.23 3.94
CA THR A 42 -13.12 6.59 5.15
C THR A 42 -11.99 5.58 5.42
N THR A 43 -12.28 4.28 5.30
CA THR A 43 -11.27 3.22 5.44
C THR A 43 -10.16 3.38 4.41
N TYR A 44 -10.50 3.58 3.14
CA TYR A 44 -9.56 3.82 2.05
C TYR A 44 -8.64 5.01 2.33
N LEU A 45 -9.20 6.16 2.74
CA LEU A 45 -8.40 7.36 3.04
C LEU A 45 -7.44 7.14 4.22
N ASN A 46 -7.88 6.43 5.25
CA ASN A 46 -7.05 6.12 6.42
C ASN A 46 -5.90 5.18 6.05
N VAL A 47 -6.19 4.08 5.35
CA VAL A 47 -5.18 3.10 4.93
C VAL A 47 -4.20 3.73 3.93
N LYS A 48 -4.70 4.50 2.95
CA LYS A 48 -3.85 5.27 2.04
C LYS A 48 -2.88 6.18 2.79
N LYS A 49 -3.35 6.92 3.80
CA LYS A 49 -2.52 7.81 4.62
C LYS A 49 -1.44 7.02 5.38
N GLN A 50 -1.79 5.88 5.95
CA GLN A 50 -0.85 5.01 6.67
C GLN A 50 0.23 4.45 5.74
N ILE A 51 -0.16 3.87 4.60
CA ILE A 51 0.79 3.37 3.58
C ILE A 51 1.71 4.48 3.13
N THR A 52 1.16 5.66 2.79
CA THR A 52 1.96 6.79 2.29
C THR A 52 3.01 7.21 3.31
N LYS A 53 2.59 7.44 4.55
CA LYS A 53 3.49 7.85 5.63
C LYS A 53 4.64 6.84 5.82
N CYS A 54 4.30 5.56 5.89
CA CYS A 54 5.23 4.48 6.17
C CYS A 54 6.22 4.22 5.03
N ILE A 55 5.76 4.31 3.78
CA ILE A 55 6.65 4.27 2.61
C ILE A 55 7.58 5.48 2.58
N ASP A 56 7.10 6.67 2.92
CA ASP A 56 7.95 7.86 2.98
C ASP A 56 8.97 7.80 4.14
N GLU A 57 8.61 7.21 5.29
CA GLU A 57 9.49 7.08 6.45
C GLU A 57 10.54 5.96 6.29
N HIS A 58 10.15 4.81 5.72
CA HIS A 58 10.99 3.60 5.69
C HIS A 58 11.49 3.23 4.29
N PHE A 59 10.94 3.82 3.24
CA PHE A 59 11.44 3.69 1.87
C PHE A 59 11.60 5.04 1.15
N PRO A 60 12.35 5.99 1.73
CA PRO A 60 12.55 7.30 1.12
C PRO A 60 13.35 7.21 -0.18
N ASP A 61 14.38 6.37 -0.27
CA ASP A 61 15.28 6.33 -1.44
C ASP A 61 14.73 5.55 -2.66
N ARG A 62 13.41 5.36 -2.74
CA ARG A 62 12.78 4.67 -3.87
C ARG A 62 12.96 5.48 -5.16
N ASN A 63 13.32 4.80 -6.24
CA ASN A 63 13.55 5.39 -7.56
C ASN A 63 12.36 5.22 -8.51
N GLU A 64 11.32 4.51 -8.09
CA GLU A 64 10.15 4.17 -8.91
C GLU A 64 8.85 4.62 -8.22
N GLU A 65 7.82 4.86 -9.03
CA GLU A 65 6.45 5.04 -8.54
C GLU A 65 5.91 3.69 -8.05
N LEU A 66 5.26 3.69 -6.89
CA LEU A 66 4.59 2.52 -6.35
C LEU A 66 3.09 2.63 -6.57
N LEU A 67 2.51 1.62 -7.22
CA LEU A 67 1.07 1.50 -7.44
C LEU A 67 0.47 0.60 -6.37
N PHE A 68 -0.61 1.07 -5.77
CA PHE A 68 -1.33 0.37 -4.71
C PHE A 68 -2.79 0.20 -5.08
N GLU A 69 -3.38 -0.91 -4.65
CA GLU A 69 -4.82 -1.14 -4.70
C GLU A 69 -5.30 -1.64 -3.35
N ILE A 70 -6.17 -0.87 -2.69
CA ILE A 70 -6.78 -1.26 -1.42
C ILE A 70 -8.06 -2.02 -1.74
N ARG A 71 -8.19 -3.23 -1.18
CA ARG A 71 -9.37 -4.10 -1.33
C ARG A 71 -10.07 -4.30 0.00
N ASN A 72 -11.39 -4.18 0.01
CA ASN A 72 -12.24 -4.52 1.16
C ASN A 72 -13.51 -5.20 0.63
N GLY A 73 -13.54 -6.54 0.69
CA GLY A 73 -14.59 -7.33 0.07
C GLY A 73 -14.66 -7.11 -1.45
N SER A 74 -15.81 -6.66 -1.95
CA SER A 74 -16.00 -6.35 -3.39
C SER A 74 -15.53 -4.96 -3.80
N TRP A 75 -15.12 -4.12 -2.85
CA TRP A 75 -14.68 -2.75 -3.12
C TRP A 75 -13.17 -2.72 -3.32
N ASN A 76 -12.75 -1.98 -4.35
CA ASN A 76 -11.34 -1.68 -4.58
C ASN A 76 -11.15 -0.21 -4.96
N CYS A 77 -10.01 0.35 -4.59
CA CYS A 77 -9.58 1.68 -5.04
C CYS A 77 -8.06 1.73 -5.14
N GLY A 78 -7.58 2.22 -6.29
CA GLY A 78 -6.17 2.37 -6.60
C GLY A 78 -5.61 3.75 -6.25
N PHE A 79 -4.34 3.82 -5.89
CA PHE A 79 -3.58 5.06 -5.81
C PHE A 79 -2.10 4.81 -6.11
N LYS A 80 -1.37 5.90 -6.31
CA LYS A 80 0.07 5.86 -6.56
C LYS A 80 0.83 6.73 -5.58
N ILE A 81 2.00 6.26 -5.16
CA ILE A 81 2.98 7.01 -4.40
C ILE A 81 4.13 7.32 -5.34
N LYS A 82 4.30 8.61 -5.65
CA LYS A 82 5.37 9.08 -6.53
C LYS A 82 6.74 8.74 -5.94
N GLN A 83 7.75 8.71 -6.81
CA GLN A 83 9.15 8.71 -6.40
C GLN A 83 9.40 9.80 -5.36
N ALA A 84 10.23 9.52 -4.35
CA ALA A 84 10.67 10.57 -3.45
C ALA A 84 11.49 11.59 -4.26
N ILE A 85 11.13 12.86 -4.13
CA ILE A 85 11.93 13.94 -4.67
C ILE A 85 13.00 14.20 -3.61
N GLY A 86 14.21 13.73 -3.86
CA GLY A 86 15.39 14.04 -3.04
C GLY A 86 15.71 15.53 -3.04
#